data_AF-A0A7K1RFR0-F1
#
_entry.id   AF-A0A7K1RFR0-F1
#
_cell.length_a   1.000
_cell.length_b   1.000
_cell.length_c   1.000
_cell.angle_alpha   90.00
_cell.angle_beta   90.00
_cell.angle_gamma   90.00
#
_symmetry.space_group_name_H-M   'P 1'
#
loop_
_entity.id
_entity.type
_entity.pdbx_description
1 polymer ?
#
loop_
_entity_poly.entity_id
_entity_poly.type
_entity_poly.pdbx_seq_one_letter_code
_entity_poly.pdbx_strand_id
1 'polypeptide(L)' 'MLDRIKGKMPENGGRGEAEQMRQEIQKVIATANASGNYFLIYLLGMALQEVDNIQRGKPTPLTI' A
#
# COMPACT_ATOMS: atom_id res chain seq x y z
N MET A 1 -7.59 9.89 7.89
CA MET A 1 -7.74 8.69 7.03
C MET A 1 -6.37 8.11 6.67
N LEU A 2 -5.39 8.93 6.30
CA LEU A 2 -3.97 8.54 6.15
C LEU A 2 -3.32 8.04 7.47
N ASP A 3 -3.71 8.57 8.63
CA ASP A 3 -3.16 8.14 9.93
C ASP A 3 -3.45 6.67 10.27
N ARG A 4 -4.52 6.08 9.72
CA ARG A 4 -4.84 4.66 9.92
C ARG A 4 -3.88 3.73 9.17
N ILE A 5 -3.21 4.22 8.13
CA ILE A 5 -2.29 3.43 7.29
C ILE A 5 -0.88 3.45 7.89
N LYS A 6 -0.44 4.59 8.44
CA LYS A 6 0.86 4.71 9.12
C LYS A 6 1.00 3.77 10.32
N GLY A 7 -0.07 3.56 11.09
CA GLY A 7 -0.04 2.68 12.27
C GLY A 7 -0.01 1.17 11.96
N LYS A 8 -0.07 0.78 10.68
CA LYS A 8 -0.04 -0.63 10.25
C LYS A 8 1.22 -0.99 9.47
N MET A 9 2.18 -0.07 9.36
CA MET A 9 3.44 -0.32 8.67
C MET A 9 4.10 -1.57 9.26
N PRO A 10 4.36 -2.62 8.48
CA PRO A 10 4.88 -3.87 9.02
C PRO A 10 6.29 -3.64 9.57
N GLU A 11 6.42 -3.71 10.91
CA GLU A 11 7.67 -3.42 11.60
C GLU A 11 8.75 -4.48 11.31
N ASN A 12 8.34 -5.67 10.82
CA ASN A 12 9.24 -6.80 10.57
C ASN A 12 9.07 -7.47 9.20
N GLY A 13 8.39 -6.83 8.23
CA GLY A 13 8.22 -7.41 6.89
C GLY A 13 7.48 -8.77 6.89
N GLY A 14 6.66 -9.03 7.90
CA GLY A 14 5.91 -10.28 8.04
C GLY A 14 4.92 -10.45 6.89
N ARG A 15 4.97 -11.58 6.18
CA ARG A 15 4.09 -11.90 5.04
C ARG A 15 2.59 -11.68 5.34
N GLY A 16 2.16 -11.98 6.57
CA GLY A 16 0.77 -11.79 7.00
C GLY A 16 0.34 -10.33 7.14
N GLU A 17 1.24 -9.45 7.61
CA GLU A 17 0.97 -8.01 7.76
C GLU A 17 0.93 -7.31 6.39
N ALA A 18 1.82 -7.72 5.48
CA ALA A 18 1.83 -7.23 4.11
C ALA A 18 0.54 -7.60 3.35
N GLU A 19 0.02 -8.82 3.53
CA GLU A 19 -1.24 -9.23 2.88
C GLU A 19 -2.45 -8.43 3.39
N GLN A 20 -2.52 -8.17 4.69
CA GLN A 20 -3.57 -7.30 5.24
C GLN A 20 -3.47 -5.87 4.70
N MET A 21 -2.25 -5.34 4.59
CA MET A 21 -2.01 -4.01 4.04
C MET A 21 -2.41 -3.92 2.55
N ARG A 22 -2.10 -4.96 1.77
CA ARG A 22 -2.51 -5.06 0.37
C ARG A 22 -4.03 -5.01 0.22
N GLN A 23 -4.76 -5.78 1.02
CA GLN A 23 -6.23 -5.79 0.96
C GLN A 23 -6.83 -4.43 1.33
N GLU A 24 -6.28 -3.75 2.33
CA GLU A 24 -6.73 -2.41 2.72
C GLU A 24 -6.47 -1.38 1.61
N ILE A 25 -5.28 -1.37 1.00
CA ILE A 25 -4.94 -0.48 -0.12
C ILE A 25 -5.89 -0.71 -1.30
N GLN A 26 -6.19 -1.97 -1.65
CA GLN A 26 -7.14 -2.30 -2.72
C GLN A 26 -8.54 -1.75 -2.47
N LYS A 27 -9.05 -1.81 -1.22
CA LYS A 27 -10.34 -1.22 -0.86
C LYS A 27 -10.35 0.30 -1.05
N VAL A 28 -9.26 0.98 -0.67
CA VAL A 28 -9.14 2.43 -0.85
C VAL A 28 -9.03 2.79 -2.33
N ILE A 29 -8.32 2.01 -3.15
CA ILE A 29 -8.28 2.20 -4.62
C ILE A 29 -9.67 2.10 -5.23
N ALA A 30 -10.46 1.09 -4.85
CA ALA A 30 -11.83 0.93 -5.34
C ALA A 30 -12.70 2.16 -5.01
N THR A 31 -12.54 2.71 -3.80
CA THR A 31 -13.24 3.92 -3.34
C THR A 31 -12.75 5.18 -4.06
N ALA A 32 -11.44 5.29 -4.29
CA ALA A 32 -10.83 6.41 -5.00
C ALA A 32 -11.21 6.43 -6.50
N ASN A 33 -11.32 5.25 -7.13
CA ASN A 33 -11.84 5.10 -8.50
C ASN A 33 -13.27 5.62 -8.63
N ALA A 34 -14.15 5.28 -7.68
CA ALA A 34 -15.53 5.76 -7.68
C ALA A 34 -15.66 7.28 -7.51
N SER A 35 -14.65 7.94 -6.91
CA SER A 35 -14.63 9.39 -6.69
C SER A 35 -13.83 10.18 -7.74
N GLY A 36 -13.22 9.51 -8.73
CA GLY A 36 -12.41 10.17 -9.77
C GLY A 36 -11.12 10.82 -9.26
N ASN A 37 -10.64 10.45 -8.06
CA ASN A 37 -9.42 11.01 -7.48
C ASN A 37 -8.17 10.29 -8.00
N TYR A 38 -7.79 10.60 -9.25
CA TYR A 38 -6.68 9.96 -9.97
C TYR A 38 -5.31 10.11 -9.28
N PHE A 39 -5.07 11.23 -8.59
CA PHE A 39 -3.85 11.43 -7.82
C PHE A 39 -3.75 10.47 -6.63
N LEU A 40 -4.86 10.28 -5.90
CA LEU A 40 -4.91 9.31 -4.81
C LEU A 40 -4.74 7.87 -5.31
N ILE A 41 -5.34 7.52 -6.45
CA ILE A 41 -5.18 6.20 -7.08
C ILE A 41 -3.71 5.93 -7.44
N TYR A 42 -3.01 6.92 -8.00
CA TYR A 42 -1.58 6.82 -8.32
C TYR A 42 -0.73 6.54 -7.07
N LEU A 43 -0.93 7.31 -6.00
CA LEU A 43 -0.21 7.11 -4.73
C LEU A 43 -0.48 5.72 -4.12
N LEU A 44 -1.74 5.25 -4.17
CA LEU A 44 -2.11 3.93 -3.66
C LEU A 44 -1.54 2.80 -4.51
N GLY A 45 -1.40 2.99 -5.83
CA GLY A 45 -0.73 2.05 -6.72
C GLY A 45 0.74 1.87 -6.35
N MET A 46 1.46 2.96 -6.08
CA MET A 46 2.84 2.90 -5.59
C MET A 46 2.93 2.17 -4.25
N ALA A 47 2.04 2.48 -3.30
CA ALA A 47 2.01 1.79 -2.01
C ALA A 47 1.74 0.28 -2.15
N LEU A 48 0.90 -0.12 -3.12
CA LEU A 48 0.63 -1.54 -3.40
C LEU A 48 1.89 -2.25 -3.91
N GLN A 49 2.65 -1.58 -4.78
CA GLN A 49 3.89 -2.12 -5.33
C GLN A 49 4.97 -2.31 -4.24
N GLU A 50 5.06 -1.39 -3.30
CA GLU A 50 5.95 -1.53 -2.13
C GLU A 50 5.60 -2.76 -1.29
N VAL A 51 4.31 -2.97 -1.04
CA VAL A 51 3.83 -4.14 -0.28
C VAL A 51 4.15 -5.45 -1.00
N ASP A 52 3.92 -5.51 -2.32
CA ASP A 52 4.27 -6.67 -3.14
C ASP A 52 5.79 -6.93 -3.15
N ASN A 53 6.61 -5.88 -3.15
CA ASN A 53 8.07 -6.00 -3.08
C ASN A 53 8.54 -6.58 -1.74
N ILE A 54 7.96 -6.11 -0.62
CA ILE A 54 8.19 -6.67 0.72
C ILE A 54 7.81 -8.16 0.75
N GLN A 55 6.63 -8.53 0.23
CA GLN A 55 6.20 -9.94 0.17
C GLN A 55 7.14 -10.84 -0.62
N ARG A 56 7.77 -10.29 -1.67
CA ARG A 56 8.72 -10.97 -2.56
C ARG A 56 10.16 -10.94 -2.05
N GLY A 57 10.43 -10.27 -0.92
CA GLY A 57 11.78 -10.09 -0.39
C GLY A 57 12.69 -9.27 -1.32
N LYS A 58 12.12 -8.45 -2.21
CA LYS A 58 12.88 -7.58 -3.10
C LYS A 58 12.93 -6.19 -2.47
N PRO A 59 14.12 -5.64 -2.15
CA PRO A 59 14.19 -4.27 -1.67
C PRO A 59 13.73 -3.33 -2.78
N THR A 60 12.72 -2.50 -2.50
CA THR A 60 12.38 -1.41 -3.41
C THR A 60 13.40 -0.29 -3.23
N PRO A 61 14.05 0.19 -4.30
CA PRO A 61 14.87 1.37 -4.19
C PRO A 61 13.95 2.57 -3.98
N LEU A 62 13.92 3.11 -2.75
CA LEU A 62 13.33 4.40 -2.44
C LEU A 62 14.15 5.48 -3.16
N THR A 63 13.86 5.71 -4.43
CA THR A 63 14.40 6.85 -5.17
C THR A 63 13.37 7.96 -5.01
N ILE A 64 13.63 8.85 -4.03
CA ILE A 64 12.86 10.08 -3.81
C ILE A 64 13.34 11.14 -4.79
#